data_AF-A0AA41Z1H6-F1
#
_entry.id   AF-A0AA41Z1H6-F1
#
_cell.length_a   1.000
_cell.length_b   1.000
_cell.length_c   1.000
_cell.angle_alpha   90.00
_cell.angle_beta   90.00
_cell.angle_gamma   90.00
#
_symmetry.space_group_name_H-M   'P 1'
#
loop_
_entity.id
_entity.type
_entity.pdbx_description
1 polymer ?
#
loop_
_entity_poly.entity_id
_entity_poly.type
_entity_poly.pdbx_seq_one_letter_code
_entity_poly.pdbx_strand_id
1 'polypeptide(L)'
;MQIIDDNHRLAEVLSAASDRGSFSGRFIQPSTSVAEPHELSSHKDGTIKVSLKGGLSYNSAMTSTLFGYARCSTDKQDLAAQQAALLELGVATDRIYVDRGLTGTNRSRPGLDQALAAVRAGDTLVVPKLDRLARSVPDARAIADSLIARGVKLALGASVYDPVDPMGKMFFNILATFAEFEADLIRLRTREGMAIARAKGKLRGKKPKLSDKQQKELRRMHDTDDYSISDLAELFSVSRPTVYRTLGRQASAT
;
A
#
# COMPACT_ATOMS: atom_id res chain seq x y z
N MET A 1 34.17 6.29 -1.06
CA MET A 1 33.35 5.10 -1.34
C MET A 1 33.66 4.08 -0.26
N GLN A 2 32.98 4.19 0.88
CA GLN A 2 33.32 3.46 2.11
C GLN A 2 32.12 3.54 3.07
N ILE A 3 31.03 2.84 2.76
CA ILE A 3 29.92 2.55 3.70
C ILE A 3 29.23 1.25 3.25
N ILE A 4 29.96 0.14 3.18
CA ILE A 4 29.41 -1.22 3.14
C ILE A 4 30.48 -2.09 3.80
N ASP A 5 30.46 -2.25 5.13
CA ASP A 5 31.17 -3.35 5.81
C ASP A 5 30.87 -3.51 7.32
N ASP A 6 30.05 -2.64 7.94
CA ASP A 6 29.81 -2.73 9.39
C ASP A 6 28.72 -3.71 9.84
N ASN A 7 27.93 -4.29 8.93
CA ASN A 7 26.87 -5.24 9.32
C ASN A 7 27.37 -6.66 9.60
N HIS A 8 28.58 -7.02 9.17
CA HIS A 8 29.12 -8.36 9.37
C HIS A 8 29.77 -8.56 10.75
N ARG A 9 30.16 -7.46 11.42
CA ARG A 9 30.81 -7.50 12.74
C ARG A 9 29.86 -7.61 13.94
N LEU A 10 28.57 -7.32 13.76
CA LEU A 10 27.59 -7.45 14.86
C LEU A 10 27.05 -8.88 15.01
N ALA A 11 27.12 -9.71 13.97
CA ALA A 11 26.72 -11.11 14.02
C ALA A 11 27.76 -12.00 14.75
N GLU A 12 29.05 -11.69 14.64
CA GLU A 12 30.11 -12.45 15.34
C GLU A 12 30.14 -12.18 16.85
N VAL A 13 29.84 -10.95 17.28
CA VAL A 13 29.85 -10.59 18.71
C VAL A 13 28.67 -11.23 19.47
N LEU A 14 27.53 -11.46 18.81
CA LEU A 14 26.37 -12.14 19.41
C LEU A 14 26.50 -13.67 19.42
N SER A 15 27.27 -14.25 18.48
CA SER A 15 27.57 -15.69 18.47
C SER A 15 28.56 -16.10 19.58
N ALA A 16 29.51 -15.22 19.93
CA ALA A 16 30.51 -15.48 20.95
C ALA A 16 30.00 -15.42 22.41
N ALA A 17 28.74 -14.99 22.64
CA ALA A 17 28.16 -14.87 23.98
C ALA A 17 27.29 -16.07 24.40
N SER A 18 27.04 -17.04 23.51
CA SER A 18 26.18 -18.21 23.81
C SER A 18 26.94 -19.44 24.35
N ASP A 19 28.27 -19.37 24.49
CA ASP A 19 29.10 -20.56 24.76
C ASP A 19 29.64 -20.66 26.20
N ARG A 20 29.02 -19.96 27.16
CA ARG A 20 29.30 -20.15 28.60
C ARG A 20 28.02 -20.12 29.43
N GLY A 21 27.35 -21.27 29.49
CA GLY A 21 26.21 -21.46 30.37
C GLY A 21 25.71 -22.89 30.35
N SER A 22 26.29 -23.74 31.20
CA SER A 22 25.74 -25.04 31.59
C SER A 22 24.29 -24.87 32.06
N PHE A 23 23.32 -25.44 31.32
CA PHE A 23 21.97 -25.66 31.83
C PHE A 23 21.50 -27.04 31.40
N SER A 24 21.46 -27.97 32.36
CA SER A 24 20.89 -29.30 32.19
C SER A 24 19.36 -29.20 32.24
N GLY A 25 18.72 -29.45 31.10
CA GLY A 25 17.26 -29.57 31.01
C GLY A 25 16.91 -30.58 29.92
N ARG A 26 16.34 -31.72 30.30
CA ARG A 26 15.90 -32.79 29.38
C ARG A 26 14.93 -32.23 28.33
N PHE A 27 15.34 -32.32 27.07
CA PHE A 27 14.50 -32.08 25.91
C PHE A 27 13.64 -33.34 25.67
N ILE A 28 12.33 -33.27 25.93
CA ILE A 28 11.37 -34.33 25.57
C ILE A 28 10.81 -33.95 24.19
N GLN A 29 11.10 -34.76 23.16
CA GLN A 29 10.45 -34.63 21.86
C GLN A 29 8.99 -35.13 21.93
N PRO A 30 8.01 -34.45 21.32
CA PRO A 30 6.66 -35.00 21.23
C PRO A 30 6.58 -36.00 20.06
N SER A 31 6.22 -37.24 20.37
CA SER A 31 5.85 -38.28 19.42
C SER A 31 4.46 -38.00 18.86
N THR A 32 4.35 -37.80 17.55
CA THR A 32 3.08 -37.81 16.81
C THR A 32 2.53 -39.23 16.72
N SER A 33 1.43 -39.52 17.42
CA SER A 33 0.51 -40.60 17.04
C SER A 33 -0.84 -40.00 16.66
N VAL A 34 -1.29 -40.29 15.45
CA VAL A 34 -2.60 -39.93 14.93
C VAL A 34 -3.59 -40.97 15.47
N ALA A 35 -4.59 -40.55 16.25
CA ALA A 35 -5.67 -41.41 16.72
C ALA A 35 -6.97 -41.07 15.97
N GLU A 36 -7.64 -42.10 15.44
CA GLU A 36 -8.91 -41.99 14.70
C GLU A 36 -10.10 -41.58 15.59
N PRO A 37 -11.12 -40.88 15.03
CA PRO A 37 -12.23 -40.37 15.82
C PRO A 37 -13.35 -41.41 15.99
N HIS A 38 -13.74 -41.69 17.23
CA HIS A 38 -15.00 -42.38 17.56
C HIS A 38 -15.95 -41.49 18.37
N GLU A 39 -17.22 -41.55 17.95
CA GLU A 39 -18.48 -41.07 18.52
C GLU A 39 -18.71 -39.57 18.74
N LEU A 40 -19.48 -39.00 17.80
CA LEU A 40 -20.20 -37.73 17.89
C LEU A 40 -21.59 -37.99 18.45
N SER A 41 -21.98 -37.34 19.55
CA SER A 41 -23.39 -37.21 19.92
C SER A 41 -23.81 -35.74 19.97
N SER A 42 -24.94 -35.45 19.33
CA SER A 42 -25.51 -34.11 19.17
C SER A 42 -26.61 -33.89 20.22
N HIS A 43 -26.51 -32.79 20.97
CA HIS A 43 -27.58 -32.34 21.86
C HIS A 43 -28.34 -31.16 21.21
N LYS A 44 -29.62 -31.04 21.58
CA LYS A 44 -30.64 -30.16 20.95
C LYS A 44 -30.37 -28.64 21.01
N ASP A 45 -29.25 -28.21 21.61
CA ASP A 45 -28.86 -26.81 21.77
C ASP A 45 -27.75 -26.39 20.79
N GLY A 46 -27.43 -27.24 19.79
CA GLY A 46 -26.42 -26.97 18.76
C GLY A 46 -24.96 -27.16 19.21
N THR A 47 -24.73 -27.53 20.47
CA THR A 47 -23.41 -27.87 21.01
C THR A 47 -23.03 -29.32 20.73
N ILE A 48 -21.90 -29.52 20.04
CA ILE A 48 -21.24 -30.83 19.93
C ILE A 48 -20.25 -30.96 21.09
N LYS A 49 -20.47 -31.94 21.98
CA LYS A 49 -19.48 -32.31 22.99
C LYS A 49 -18.58 -33.41 22.43
N VAL A 50 -17.32 -33.08 22.17
CA VAL A 50 -16.27 -34.07 21.91
C VAL A 50 -15.55 -34.33 23.23
N SER A 51 -15.70 -35.55 23.76
CA SER A 51 -15.07 -35.94 25.03
C SER A 51 -13.75 -36.65 24.75
N LEU A 52 -12.64 -35.89 24.75
CA LEU A 52 -11.30 -36.48 24.71
C LEU A 52 -10.89 -36.92 26.12
N LYS A 53 -10.34 -38.14 26.25
CA LYS A 53 -9.76 -38.62 27.52
C LYS A 53 -8.56 -37.73 27.88
N GLY A 54 -8.78 -36.80 28.79
CA GLY A 54 -7.72 -35.94 29.33
C GLY A 54 -8.17 -34.50 29.52
N GLY A 55 -9.16 -34.27 30.39
CA GLY A 55 -9.30 -33.09 31.26
C GLY A 55 -9.15 -31.65 30.73
N LEU A 56 -8.97 -31.41 29.43
CA LEU A 56 -8.78 -30.08 28.87
C LEU A 56 -10.00 -29.71 28.03
N SER A 57 -10.90 -28.93 28.63
CA SER A 57 -11.97 -28.26 27.91
C SER A 57 -11.35 -27.12 27.08
N TYR A 58 -11.36 -27.24 25.76
CA TYR A 58 -11.01 -26.11 24.89
C TYR A 58 -12.26 -25.25 24.72
N ASN A 59 -12.32 -24.15 25.47
CA ASN A 59 -13.26 -23.08 25.15
C ASN A 59 -12.84 -22.54 23.78
N SER A 60 -13.74 -22.60 22.80
CA SER A 60 -13.59 -21.90 21.52
C SER A 60 -13.63 -20.40 21.78
N ALA A 61 -12.51 -19.85 22.28
CA ALA A 61 -12.29 -18.43 22.36
C ALA A 61 -12.26 -17.91 20.93
N MET A 62 -13.10 -16.90 20.64
CA MET A 62 -13.19 -16.24 19.35
C MET A 62 -11.80 -16.01 18.76
N THR A 63 -11.50 -16.70 17.66
CA THR A 63 -10.24 -16.54 16.95
C THR A 63 -10.25 -15.16 16.29
N SER A 64 -9.49 -14.22 16.86
CA SER A 64 -9.23 -12.91 16.25
C SER A 64 -8.72 -13.13 14.83
N THR A 65 -9.51 -12.74 13.83
CA THR A 65 -9.11 -12.92 12.44
C THR A 65 -8.21 -11.77 11.99
N LEU A 66 -7.15 -12.10 11.25
CA LEU A 66 -6.24 -11.14 10.66
C LEU A 66 -6.64 -10.84 9.21
N PHE A 67 -6.71 -9.56 8.87
CA PHE A 67 -6.90 -9.04 7.52
C PHE A 67 -5.72 -8.18 7.12
N GLY A 68 -5.24 -8.29 5.89
CA GLY A 68 -4.06 -7.57 5.41
C GLY A 68 -4.42 -6.47 4.42
N TYR A 69 -3.71 -5.35 4.46
CA TYR A 69 -3.78 -4.34 3.41
C TYR A 69 -2.39 -3.96 2.90
N ALA A 70 -2.23 -3.93 1.58
CA ALA A 70 -1.00 -3.53 0.89
C ALA A 70 -1.29 -2.53 -0.24
N ARG A 71 -0.34 -1.62 -0.49
CA ARG A 71 -0.48 -0.56 -1.51
C ARG A 71 0.82 -0.41 -2.29
N CYS A 72 0.76 -0.41 -3.63
CA CYS A 72 1.92 -0.15 -4.47
C CYS A 72 1.65 0.90 -5.57
N SER A 73 2.67 1.72 -5.84
CA SER A 73 2.54 2.88 -6.73
C SER A 73 2.67 2.52 -8.22
N THR A 74 3.40 1.44 -8.56
CA THR A 74 3.59 0.91 -9.93
C THR A 74 4.55 -0.29 -9.97
N ASP A 75 5.33 -0.51 -8.91
CA ASP A 75 6.33 -1.57 -8.83
C ASP A 75 5.71 -2.90 -8.37
N LYS A 76 5.90 -3.96 -9.18
CA LYS A 76 5.44 -5.31 -8.86
C LYS A 76 6.32 -5.99 -7.80
N GLN A 77 7.60 -5.62 -7.70
CA GLN A 77 8.54 -6.19 -6.73
C GLN A 77 8.20 -5.71 -5.30
N ASP A 78 7.92 -4.42 -5.13
CA ASP A 78 7.48 -3.84 -3.86
C ASP A 78 6.17 -4.48 -3.36
N LEU A 79 5.22 -4.76 -4.25
CA LEU A 79 3.98 -5.42 -3.86
C LEU A 79 4.20 -6.84 -3.35
N ALA A 80 5.03 -7.63 -4.05
CA ALA A 80 5.35 -8.99 -3.63
C ALA A 80 6.02 -9.01 -2.26
N ALA A 81 6.94 -8.07 -2.00
CA ALA A 81 7.58 -7.92 -0.69
C ALA A 81 6.57 -7.58 0.43
N GLN A 82 5.62 -6.67 0.17
CA GLN A 82 4.56 -6.35 1.13
C GLN A 82 3.64 -7.53 1.42
N GLN A 83 3.27 -8.30 0.39
CA GLN A 83 2.46 -9.51 0.57
C GLN A 83 3.19 -10.57 1.37
N ALA A 84 4.48 -10.81 1.09
CA ALA A 84 5.29 -11.74 1.85
C ALA A 84 5.36 -11.34 3.33
N ALA A 85 5.59 -10.05 3.62
CA ALA A 85 5.59 -9.54 5.00
C ALA A 85 4.24 -9.75 5.71
N LEU A 86 3.10 -9.59 5.00
CA LEU A 86 1.77 -9.85 5.58
C LEU A 86 1.55 -11.35 5.87
N LEU A 87 2.04 -12.23 5.00
CA LEU A 87 1.98 -13.68 5.22
C LEU A 87 2.83 -14.09 6.42
N GLU A 88 4.03 -13.52 6.57
CA GLU A 88 4.90 -13.73 7.74
C GLU A 88 4.25 -13.27 9.05
N LEU A 89 3.41 -12.24 9.00
CA LEU A 89 2.62 -11.74 10.12
C LEU A 89 1.35 -12.60 10.39
N GLY A 90 1.15 -13.69 9.65
CA GLY A 90 0.05 -14.64 9.85
C GLY A 90 -1.27 -14.28 9.17
N VAL A 91 -1.28 -13.30 8.25
CA VAL A 91 -2.47 -12.98 7.47
C VAL A 91 -2.69 -14.05 6.40
N ALA A 92 -3.91 -14.56 6.27
CA ALA A 92 -4.27 -15.52 5.22
C ALA A 92 -4.30 -14.84 3.84
N THR A 93 -3.83 -15.52 2.80
CA THR A 93 -3.69 -14.98 1.44
C THR A 93 -5.00 -14.45 0.85
N ASP A 94 -6.12 -15.10 1.16
CA ASP A 94 -7.48 -14.71 0.73
C ASP A 94 -8.02 -13.46 1.42
N ARG A 95 -7.35 -13.01 2.48
CA ARG A 95 -7.71 -11.85 3.32
C ARG A 95 -6.74 -10.68 3.14
N ILE A 96 -5.88 -10.72 2.13
CA ILE A 96 -4.98 -9.63 1.75
C ILE A 96 -5.63 -8.80 0.65
N TYR A 97 -5.99 -7.57 0.98
CA TYR A 97 -6.52 -6.59 0.05
C TYR A 97 -5.40 -5.71 -0.49
N VAL A 98 -5.48 -5.38 -1.79
CA VAL A 98 -4.38 -4.70 -2.48
C VAL A 98 -4.89 -3.57 -3.34
N ASP A 99 -4.27 -2.40 -3.20
CA ASP A 99 -4.38 -1.31 -4.15
C ASP A 99 -3.16 -1.23 -5.07
N ARG A 100 -3.38 -1.39 -6.38
CA ARG A 100 -2.34 -1.37 -7.42
C ARG A 100 -2.36 -0.06 -8.21
N GLY A 101 -1.18 0.46 -8.54
CA GLY A 101 -1.04 1.56 -9.49
C GLY A 101 -1.53 2.91 -8.95
N LEU A 102 -1.64 3.06 -7.63
CA LEU A 102 -2.00 4.33 -7.01
C LEU A 102 -0.78 5.25 -6.99
N THR A 103 -0.54 5.92 -8.11
CA THR A 103 0.33 7.11 -8.15
C THR A 103 -0.31 8.20 -7.27
N GLY A 104 0.51 9.02 -6.60
CA GLY A 104 0.15 9.91 -5.50
C GLY A 104 -0.98 10.93 -5.72
N THR A 105 -1.67 10.92 -6.87
CA THR A 105 -2.83 11.74 -7.24
C THR A 105 -4.17 11.00 -7.18
N ASN A 106 -4.24 9.68 -7.34
CA ASN A 106 -5.52 8.96 -7.38
C ASN A 106 -6.07 8.79 -5.96
N ARG A 107 -7.19 9.43 -5.58
CA ARG A 107 -7.74 9.39 -4.21
C ARG A 107 -8.44 8.07 -3.87
N SER A 108 -8.92 7.35 -4.87
CA SER A 108 -9.70 6.12 -4.63
C SER A 108 -8.81 4.99 -4.13
N ARG A 109 -9.23 4.31 -3.05
CA ARG A 109 -8.54 3.16 -2.42
C ARG A 109 -9.52 1.98 -2.31
N PRO A 110 -9.98 1.42 -3.44
CA PRO A 110 -10.99 0.36 -3.41
C PRO A 110 -10.53 -0.87 -2.61
N GLY A 111 -9.23 -1.19 -2.60
CA GLY A 111 -8.69 -2.27 -1.79
C GLY A 111 -8.78 -1.98 -0.29
N LEU A 112 -8.47 -0.75 0.14
CA LEU A 112 -8.65 -0.36 1.55
C LEU A 112 -10.13 -0.38 1.93
N ASP A 113 -11.00 0.13 1.07
CA ASP A 113 -12.45 0.16 1.32
C ASP A 113 -13.02 -1.25 1.48
N GLN A 114 -12.56 -2.21 0.66
CA GLN A 114 -12.90 -3.62 0.79
C GLN A 114 -12.37 -4.23 2.09
N ALA A 115 -11.12 -3.94 2.48
CA ALA A 115 -10.55 -4.41 3.74
C ALA A 115 -11.36 -3.88 4.94
N LEU A 116 -11.66 -2.58 4.92
CA LEU A 116 -12.48 -1.93 5.93
C LEU A 116 -13.90 -2.50 5.95
N ALA A 117 -14.49 -2.89 4.82
CA ALA A 117 -15.80 -3.52 4.80
C ALA A 117 -15.79 -4.97 5.33
N ALA A 118 -14.68 -5.69 5.16
CA ALA A 118 -14.55 -7.09 5.55
C ALA A 118 -14.32 -7.28 7.06
N VAL A 119 -13.57 -6.39 7.70
CA VAL A 119 -13.24 -6.49 9.14
C VAL A 119 -14.47 -6.32 10.04
N ARG A 120 -14.54 -7.11 11.11
CA ARG A 120 -15.59 -7.07 12.13
C ARG A 120 -15.00 -6.82 13.52
N ALA A 121 -15.86 -6.50 14.49
CA ALA A 121 -15.43 -6.31 15.86
C ALA A 121 -14.69 -7.55 16.38
N GLY A 122 -13.52 -7.33 16.99
CA GLY A 122 -12.62 -8.40 17.45
C GLY A 122 -11.54 -8.80 16.44
N ASP A 123 -11.66 -8.40 15.18
CA ASP A 123 -10.63 -8.65 14.15
C ASP A 123 -9.48 -7.64 14.23
N THR A 124 -8.40 -7.94 13.51
CA THR A 124 -7.24 -7.06 13.39
C THR A 124 -6.93 -6.77 11.92
N LEU A 125 -6.87 -5.49 11.57
CA LEU A 125 -6.32 -5.03 10.29
C LEU A 125 -4.81 -4.87 10.43
N VAL A 126 -4.06 -5.64 9.67
CA VAL A 126 -2.60 -5.65 9.61
C VAL A 126 -2.14 -4.90 8.37
N VAL A 127 -1.21 -3.98 8.56
CA VAL A 127 -0.54 -3.26 7.48
C VAL A 127 0.97 -3.32 7.69
N PRO A 128 1.80 -3.47 6.64
CA PRO A 128 3.25 -3.61 6.82
C PRO A 128 3.87 -2.35 7.44
N LYS A 129 3.41 -1.17 6.99
CA LYS A 129 3.92 0.14 7.40
C LYS A 129 2.83 1.20 7.27
N LEU A 130 2.99 2.31 7.99
CA LEU A 130 1.99 3.38 8.06
C LEU A 130 1.83 4.14 6.73
N ASP A 131 2.93 4.35 6.01
CA ASP A 131 2.93 5.00 4.69
C ASP A 131 2.18 4.16 3.62
N ARG A 132 1.98 2.86 3.88
CA ARG A 132 1.16 1.99 3.02
C ARG A 132 -0.32 2.13 3.32
N LEU A 133 -0.69 2.36 4.58
CA LEU A 133 -2.07 2.59 5.04
C LEU A 133 -2.60 3.99 4.63
N ALA A 134 -1.82 5.03 4.88
CA ALA A 134 -2.29 6.42 4.83
C ALA A 134 -1.35 7.35 4.08
N ARG A 135 -1.88 8.50 3.65
CA ARG A 135 -1.13 9.51 2.87
C ARG A 135 -0.64 10.69 3.69
N SER A 136 -1.18 10.84 4.89
CA SER A 136 -0.85 11.91 5.83
C SER A 136 -1.23 11.48 7.24
N VAL A 137 -0.71 12.19 8.23
CA VAL A 137 -1.06 11.95 9.65
C VAL A 137 -2.58 12.04 9.90
N PRO A 138 -3.30 13.05 9.38
CA PRO A 138 -4.76 13.14 9.58
C PRO A 138 -5.53 11.98 8.94
N ASP A 139 -5.12 11.53 7.74
CA ASP A 139 -5.73 10.38 7.07
C ASP A 139 -5.51 9.08 7.87
N ALA A 140 -4.29 8.88 8.36
CA ALA A 140 -3.95 7.74 9.20
C ALA A 140 -4.80 7.71 10.48
N ARG A 141 -4.92 8.87 11.14
CA ARG A 141 -5.71 9.02 12.35
C ARG A 141 -7.19 8.74 12.11
N ALA A 142 -7.76 9.27 11.03
CA ALA A 142 -9.16 9.03 10.68
C ALA A 142 -9.46 7.53 10.45
N ILE A 143 -8.54 6.81 9.80
CA ILE A 143 -8.67 5.36 9.61
C ILE A 143 -8.58 4.63 10.94
N ALA A 144 -7.60 4.96 11.79
CA ALA A 144 -7.45 4.36 13.11
C ALA A 144 -8.69 4.57 13.99
N ASP A 145 -9.18 5.82 14.09
CA ASP A 145 -10.36 6.18 14.88
C ASP A 145 -11.61 5.41 14.39
N SER A 146 -11.77 5.24 13.08
CA SER A 146 -12.85 4.44 12.48
C SER A 146 -12.78 2.95 12.85
N LEU A 147 -11.58 2.36 12.86
CA LEU A 147 -11.38 0.96 13.27
C LEU A 147 -11.71 0.77 14.76
N ILE A 148 -11.25 1.69 15.60
CA ILE A 148 -11.47 1.66 17.06
C ILE A 148 -12.96 1.76 17.37
N ALA A 149 -13.67 2.69 16.73
CA ALA A 149 -15.12 2.84 16.90
C ALA A 149 -15.91 1.57 16.56
N ARG A 150 -15.34 0.70 15.71
CA ARG A 150 -15.92 -0.59 15.30
C ARG A 150 -15.40 -1.77 16.12
N GLY A 151 -14.55 -1.54 17.11
CA GLY A 151 -13.93 -2.60 17.91
C GLY A 151 -12.91 -3.45 17.13
N VAL A 152 -12.33 -2.88 16.06
CA VAL A 152 -11.30 -3.52 15.23
C VAL A 152 -9.93 -3.00 15.67
N LYS A 153 -8.95 -3.91 15.79
CA LYS A 153 -7.57 -3.55 16.11
C LYS A 153 -6.80 -3.17 14.85
N LEU A 154 -5.88 -2.22 14.96
CA LEU A 154 -4.92 -1.90 13.90
C LEU A 154 -3.55 -2.44 14.29
N ALA A 155 -2.88 -3.15 13.39
CA ALA A 155 -1.50 -3.60 13.57
C ALA A 155 -0.59 -3.00 12.48
N LEU A 156 0.50 -2.38 12.92
CA LEU A 156 1.57 -1.83 12.10
C LEU A 156 2.75 -2.80 12.17
N GLY A 157 2.93 -3.62 11.14
CA GLY A 157 3.89 -4.73 11.16
C GLY A 157 3.56 -5.70 12.29
N ALA A 158 4.53 -5.98 13.14
CA ALA A 158 4.38 -6.87 14.31
C ALA A 158 3.74 -6.18 15.53
N SER A 159 3.54 -4.86 15.51
CA SER A 159 3.06 -4.10 16.66
C SER A 159 1.60 -3.73 16.52
N VAL A 160 0.78 -4.10 17.52
CA VAL A 160 -0.62 -3.68 17.59
C VAL A 160 -0.67 -2.24 18.11
N TYR A 161 -1.34 -1.36 17.37
CA TYR A 161 -1.58 0.02 17.77
C TYR A 161 -2.66 0.06 18.84
N ASP A 162 -2.31 0.60 20.00
CA ASP A 162 -3.24 0.94 21.06
C ASP A 162 -3.44 2.47 21.12
N PRO A 163 -4.65 2.97 20.84
CA PRO A 163 -4.97 4.39 20.92
C PRO A 163 -5.11 4.92 22.35
N VAL A 164 -5.10 4.09 23.37
CA VAL A 164 -5.15 4.50 24.78
C VAL A 164 -3.75 4.70 25.33
N ASP A 165 -2.77 3.97 24.78
CA ASP A 165 -1.36 4.10 25.14
C ASP A 165 -0.75 5.42 24.64
N PRO A 166 -0.29 6.32 25.53
CA PRO A 166 0.42 7.53 25.15
C PRO A 166 1.67 7.27 24.30
N MET A 167 2.37 6.16 24.54
CA MET A 167 3.53 5.77 23.75
C MET A 167 3.12 5.36 22.34
N GLY A 168 2.08 4.53 22.21
CA GLY A 168 1.45 4.18 20.93
C GLY A 168 1.05 5.40 20.09
N LYS A 169 0.43 6.42 20.71
CA LYS A 169 0.11 7.70 20.04
C LYS A 169 1.36 8.43 19.56
N MET A 170 2.40 8.52 20.40
CA MET A 170 3.64 9.18 20.04
C MET A 170 4.34 8.48 18.87
N PHE A 171 4.47 7.15 18.95
CA PHE A 171 5.05 6.34 17.88
C PHE A 171 4.27 6.47 16.57
N PHE A 172 2.94 6.49 16.64
CA PHE A 172 2.09 6.71 15.48
C PHE A 172 2.37 8.06 14.80
N ASN A 173 2.42 9.14 15.59
CA ASN A 173 2.70 10.48 15.06
C ASN A 173 4.11 10.60 14.46
N ILE A 174 5.11 9.97 15.11
CA ILE A 174 6.49 9.93 14.61
C ILE A 174 6.53 9.18 13.28
N LEU A 175 5.96 7.97 13.20
CA LEU A 175 5.90 7.18 11.95
C LEU A 175 5.19 7.95 10.83
N ALA A 176 4.12 8.68 11.16
CA ALA A 176 3.38 9.46 10.19
C ALA A 176 4.20 10.65 9.67
N THR A 177 4.96 11.30 10.56
CA THR A 177 5.89 12.39 10.20
C THR A 177 7.02 11.89 9.31
N PHE A 178 7.60 10.72 9.62
CA PHE A 178 8.62 10.09 8.78
C PHE A 178 8.09 9.72 7.39
N ALA A 179 6.86 9.18 7.32
CA ALA A 179 6.22 8.86 6.05
C ALA A 179 6.01 10.11 5.16
N GLU A 180 5.57 11.22 5.75
CA GLU A 180 5.43 12.49 5.04
C GLU A 180 6.79 13.02 4.56
N PHE A 181 7.80 12.98 5.42
CA PHE A 181 9.16 13.37 5.10
C PHE A 181 9.76 12.57 3.92
N GLU A 182 9.61 11.23 3.91
CA GLU A 182 10.09 10.39 2.81
C GLU A 182 9.40 10.74 1.48
N ALA A 183 8.08 10.96 1.51
CA ALA A 183 7.33 11.37 0.34
C ALA A 183 7.81 12.73 -0.20
N ASP A 184 8.11 13.68 0.69
CA ASP A 184 8.64 14.99 0.33
C ASP A 184 10.05 14.93 -0.24
N LEU A 185 10.92 14.06 0.28
CA LEU A 185 12.24 13.82 -0.31
C LEU A 185 12.14 13.27 -1.74
N ILE A 186 11.20 12.36 -2.00
CA ILE A 186 10.97 11.83 -3.36
C ILE A 186 10.51 12.95 -4.30
N ARG A 187 9.59 13.80 -3.85
CA ARG A 187 9.12 14.97 -4.62
C ARG A 187 10.26 15.96 -4.90
N LEU A 188 11.10 16.23 -3.90
CA LEU A 188 12.25 17.12 -4.03
C LEU A 188 13.20 16.63 -5.12
N ARG A 189 13.65 15.36 -5.05
CA ARG A 189 14.53 14.75 -6.06
C ARG A 189 13.91 14.76 -7.44
N THR A 190 12.60 14.50 -7.54
CA THR A 190 11.87 14.55 -8.81
C THR A 190 11.89 15.95 -9.40
N ARG A 191 11.64 16.97 -8.58
CA ARG A 191 11.67 18.38 -9.00
C ARG A 191 13.07 18.81 -9.45
N GLU A 192 14.10 18.40 -8.73
CA GLU A 192 15.50 18.67 -9.10
C GLU A 192 15.88 17.97 -10.42
N GLY A 193 15.53 16.69 -10.56
CA GLY A 193 15.73 15.94 -11.81
C GLY A 193 14.99 16.59 -12.99
N MET A 194 13.76 17.06 -12.76
CA MET A 194 13.01 17.83 -13.75
C MET A 194 13.68 19.17 -14.07
N ALA A 195 14.17 19.91 -13.09
CA ALA A 195 14.87 21.17 -13.32
C ALA A 195 16.13 20.97 -14.19
N ILE A 196 16.93 19.94 -13.89
CA ILE A 196 18.10 19.56 -14.69
C ILE A 196 17.68 19.14 -16.10
N ALA A 197 16.62 18.35 -16.25
CA ALA A 197 16.14 17.92 -17.56
C ALA A 197 15.55 19.09 -18.38
N ARG A 198 14.96 20.10 -17.73
CA ARG A 198 14.52 21.36 -18.37
C ARG A 198 15.72 22.16 -18.85
N ALA A 199 16.73 22.35 -17.99
CA ALA A 199 17.96 23.07 -18.35
C ALA A 199 18.71 22.40 -19.51
N LYS A 200 18.69 21.06 -19.58
CA LYS A 200 19.27 20.28 -20.69
C LYS A 200 18.36 20.18 -21.93
N GLY A 201 17.23 20.87 -21.97
CA GLY A 201 16.28 20.85 -23.09
C GLY A 201 15.59 19.50 -23.36
N LYS A 202 15.73 18.51 -22.46
CA LYS A 202 15.18 17.15 -22.64
C LYS A 202 13.68 17.07 -22.35
N LEU A 203 13.15 17.99 -21.55
CA LEU A 203 11.71 18.06 -21.28
C LEU A 203 10.99 18.80 -22.41
N ARG A 204 10.64 18.05 -23.46
CA ARG A 204 9.68 18.51 -24.45
C ARG A 204 8.29 18.41 -23.83
N GLY A 205 7.57 19.53 -23.78
CA GLY A 205 6.16 19.55 -23.38
C GLY A 205 5.32 18.62 -24.25
N LYS A 206 4.03 18.50 -23.94
CA LYS A 206 3.10 17.66 -24.71
C LYS A 206 3.20 18.03 -26.20
N LYS A 207 3.57 17.05 -27.03
CA LYS A 207 3.64 17.24 -28.49
C LYS A 207 2.26 17.72 -28.98
N PRO A 208 2.21 18.71 -29.89
CA PRO A 208 0.94 19.13 -30.49
C PRO A 208 0.24 17.94 -31.13
N LYS A 209 -1.11 17.93 -31.07
CA LYS A 209 -1.94 16.85 -31.65
C LYS A 209 -1.86 16.80 -33.17
N LEU A 210 -1.58 17.95 -33.80
CA LEU A 210 -1.45 18.09 -35.24
C LEU A 210 0.03 18.15 -35.60
N SER A 211 0.41 17.44 -36.66
CA SER A 211 1.74 17.56 -37.30
C SER A 211 1.93 18.96 -37.88
N ASP A 212 3.18 19.37 -38.13
CA ASP A 212 3.46 20.70 -38.68
C ASP A 212 2.80 20.93 -40.05
N LYS A 213 2.67 19.86 -40.87
CA LYS A 213 1.92 19.91 -42.14
C LYS A 213 0.44 20.19 -41.89
N GLN A 214 -0.18 19.47 -40.94
CA GLN A 214 -1.58 19.67 -40.59
C GLN A 214 -1.85 21.04 -39.96
N GLN A 215 -0.91 21.58 -39.18
CA GLN A 215 -1.04 22.93 -38.62
C GLN A 215 -1.04 24.00 -39.72
N LYS A 216 -0.14 23.89 -40.71
CA LYS A 216 -0.10 24.79 -41.87
C LYS A 216 -1.35 24.67 -42.71
N GLU A 217 -1.83 23.46 -42.96
CA GLU A 217 -3.04 23.24 -43.76
C GLU A 217 -4.28 23.77 -43.04
N LEU A 218 -4.39 23.56 -41.72
CA LEU A 218 -5.46 24.13 -40.91
C LEU A 218 -5.48 25.65 -40.99
N ARG A 219 -4.32 26.31 -40.92
CA ARG A 219 -4.24 27.77 -41.10
C ARG A 219 -4.63 28.18 -42.51
N ARG A 220 -4.12 27.50 -43.55
CA ARG A 220 -4.46 27.78 -44.94
C ARG A 220 -5.98 27.72 -45.17
N MET A 221 -6.64 26.70 -44.64
CA MET A 221 -8.11 26.54 -44.74
C MET A 221 -8.89 27.52 -43.88
N HIS A 222 -8.35 27.93 -42.74
CA HIS A 222 -8.93 29.01 -41.93
C HIS A 222 -8.87 30.35 -42.66
N ASP A 223 -7.74 30.65 -43.30
CA ASP A 223 -7.49 31.94 -43.96
C ASP A 223 -8.28 32.09 -45.29
N THR A 224 -8.99 31.05 -45.78
CA THR A 224 -9.94 31.21 -46.90
C THR A 224 -11.33 31.66 -46.45
N ASP A 225 -11.61 31.74 -45.13
CA ASP A 225 -12.91 32.06 -44.53
C ASP A 225 -14.09 31.15 -44.95
N ASP A 226 -13.83 30.09 -45.72
CA ASP A 226 -14.84 29.12 -46.20
C ASP A 226 -15.26 28.09 -45.14
N TYR A 227 -14.51 27.98 -44.04
CA TYR A 227 -14.69 26.94 -43.03
C TYR A 227 -14.84 27.54 -41.64
N SER A 228 -15.87 27.11 -40.90
CA SER A 228 -16.01 27.50 -39.50
C SER A 228 -15.00 26.74 -38.61
N ILE A 229 -14.77 27.26 -37.40
CA ILE A 229 -13.95 26.58 -36.39
C ILE A 229 -14.49 25.18 -36.04
N SER A 230 -15.80 24.95 -36.19
CA SER A 230 -16.41 23.63 -35.99
C SER A 230 -16.04 22.68 -37.11
N ASP A 231 -16.12 23.14 -38.36
CA ASP A 231 -15.81 22.32 -39.55
C ASP A 231 -14.33 21.92 -39.54
N LEU A 232 -13.44 22.85 -39.18
CA LEU A 232 -12.02 22.57 -39.02
C LEU A 232 -11.73 21.61 -37.85
N ALA A 233 -12.51 21.69 -36.76
CA ALA A 233 -12.36 20.77 -35.64
C ALA A 233 -12.73 19.33 -36.05
N GLU A 234 -13.83 19.17 -36.79
CA GLU A 234 -14.29 17.88 -37.30
C GLU A 234 -13.33 17.31 -38.35
N LEU A 235 -12.97 18.11 -39.35
CA LEU A 235 -12.10 17.70 -40.46
C LEU A 235 -10.73 17.21 -39.98
N PHE A 236 -10.15 17.88 -38.99
CA PHE A 236 -8.86 17.50 -38.40
C PHE A 236 -8.99 16.55 -37.20
N SER A 237 -10.21 16.10 -36.86
CA SER A 237 -10.49 15.22 -35.72
C SER A 237 -9.88 15.72 -34.40
N VAL A 238 -9.98 17.03 -34.15
CA VAL A 238 -9.49 17.69 -32.94
C VAL A 238 -10.57 18.52 -32.28
N SER A 239 -10.40 18.85 -31.01
CA SER A 239 -11.34 19.72 -30.31
C SER A 239 -11.19 21.19 -30.76
N ARG A 240 -12.28 21.98 -30.74
CA ARG A 240 -12.24 23.44 -31.02
C ARG A 240 -11.11 24.19 -30.26
N PRO A 241 -10.85 23.94 -28.97
CA PRO A 241 -9.71 24.55 -28.27
C PRO A 241 -8.34 24.22 -28.88
N THR A 242 -8.19 23.05 -29.52
CA THR A 242 -6.97 22.67 -30.23
C THR A 242 -6.81 23.45 -31.53
N VAL A 243 -7.91 23.77 -32.22
CA VAL A 243 -7.92 24.64 -33.41
C VAL A 243 -7.47 26.06 -33.03
N TYR A 244 -8.13 26.69 -32.04
CA TYR A 244 -7.74 28.02 -31.55
C TYR A 244 -6.28 28.10 -31.10
N ARG A 245 -5.80 27.09 -30.34
CA ARG A 245 -4.40 27.04 -29.89
C ARG A 245 -3.42 26.90 -31.06
N THR A 246 -3.79 26.17 -32.11
CA THR A 246 -2.96 26.02 -33.32
C THR A 246 -2.86 27.34 -34.07
N LEU A 247 -3.99 28.01 -34.29
CA LEU A 247 -4.03 29.31 -34.98
C LEU A 247 -3.25 30.40 -34.23
N GLY A 248 -3.39 30.48 -32.91
CA GLY A 248 -2.66 31.42 -32.05
C GLY A 248 -1.15 31.14 -31.97
N ARG A 249 -0.72 29.87 -32.00
CA ARG A 249 0.71 29.52 -32.01
C ARG A 249 1.39 29.96 -33.31
N GLN A 250 0.72 29.86 -34.46
CA GLN A 250 1.31 30.28 -35.73
C GLN A 250 1.36 31.80 -35.90
N ALA A 251 0.40 32.54 -35.31
CA ALA A 251 0.43 34.00 -35.29
C ALA A 251 1.60 34.56 -34.45
N SER A 252 2.08 33.82 -33.45
CA SER A 252 3.22 34.23 -32.60
C SER A 252 4.58 33.81 -33.16
N ALA A 253 4.60 33.03 -34.26
CA ALA A 253 5.80 32.46 -34.88
C ALA A 253 6.19 33.18 -36.19
N THR A 254 5.42 34.19 -36.58
CA THR A 254 5.69 35.11 -37.71
C THR A 254 6.10 36.46 -37.12
#